data_AF-A0A7Y2DPA0-F1
#
_entry.id   AF-A0A7Y2DPA0-F1
#
_cell.length_a   1.000
_cell.length_b   1.000
_cell.length_c   1.000
_cell.angle_alpha   90.00
_cell.angle_beta   90.00
_cell.angle_gamma   90.00
#
_symmetry.space_group_name_H-M   'P 1'
#
loop_
_entity.id
_entity.type
_entity.pdbx_description
1 polymer ?
#
loop_
_entity_poly.entity_id
_entity_poly.type
_entity_poly.pdbx_seq_one_letter_code
_entity_poly.pdbx_strand_id
1 'polypeptide(L)'
;MTAPSDLDAAFEAKLAQMRDGNTEGSSDGAVTEASSPMWLTHRYPVAGASTPYGDRCVHVGRHWVCRRCSILYPIGVVVAVLFAAGIGWPETWDMTAIWLLCVPATVAYCGEALGLFDYNPRVQSWAMAMSAVGFGRGLGYEFTERWSGEFWWPVTVFGGLWFFATLIGHLRS
;
A
#
# COMPACT_ATOMS: atom_id res chain seq x y z
N MET A 1 -17.04 25.67 35.16
CA MET A 1 -17.44 25.60 33.74
C MET A 1 -16.69 26.69 33.02
N THR A 2 -15.62 26.35 32.31
CA THR A 2 -14.80 27.30 31.53
C THR A 2 -15.50 27.56 30.20
N ALA A 3 -15.56 28.83 29.79
CA ALA A 3 -16.10 29.20 28.49
C ALA A 3 -15.24 28.56 27.37
N PRO A 4 -15.86 28.10 26.26
CA PRO A 4 -15.12 27.56 25.13
C PRO A 4 -14.17 28.61 24.57
N SER A 5 -12.98 28.17 24.16
CA SER A 5 -11.98 29.08 23.58
C SER A 5 -12.42 29.52 22.19
N ASP A 6 -11.92 30.67 21.71
CA ASP A 6 -12.21 31.15 20.35
C ASP A 6 -11.81 30.15 19.26
N LEU A 7 -10.83 29.28 19.54
CA LEU A 7 -10.43 28.18 18.67
C LEU A 7 -11.50 27.08 18.59
N ASP A 8 -12.14 26.75 19.71
CA ASP A 8 -13.23 25.77 19.74
C ASP A 8 -14.42 26.27 18.94
N ALA A 9 -14.77 27.56 19.10
CA ALA A 9 -15.86 28.17 18.34
C ALA A 9 -15.56 28.22 16.83
N ALA A 10 -14.33 28.54 16.44
CA ALA A 10 -13.90 28.55 15.05
C ALA A 10 -13.86 27.15 14.42
N PHE A 11 -13.44 26.13 15.19
CA PHE A 11 -13.44 24.74 14.76
C PHE A 11 -14.86 24.21 14.56
N GLU A 12 -15.76 24.46 15.52
CA GLU A 12 -17.18 24.08 15.43
C GLU A 12 -17.88 24.77 14.26
N ALA A 13 -17.62 26.05 14.02
CA ALA A 13 -18.16 26.77 12.87
C ALA A 13 -17.69 26.14 11.53
N LYS A 14 -16.43 25.70 11.46
CA LYS A 14 -15.87 25.07 10.26
C LYS A 14 -16.40 23.64 10.05
N LEU A 15 -16.65 22.89 11.13
CA LEU A 15 -17.32 21.59 11.09
C LEU A 15 -18.78 21.73 10.60
N ALA A 16 -19.50 22.73 11.09
CA ALA A 16 -20.86 23.01 10.62
C ALA A 16 -20.86 23.34 9.12
N GLN A 17 -19.92 24.17 8.66
CA GLN A 17 -19.79 24.53 7.25
C GLN A 17 -19.45 23.33 6.35
N MET A 18 -18.61 22.40 6.82
CA MET A 18 -18.31 21.13 6.11
C MET A 18 -19.52 20.18 6.07
N ARG A 19 -20.36 20.19 7.12
CA ARG A 19 -21.58 19.38 7.17
C ARG A 19 -22.65 19.92 6.21
N ASP A 20 -22.82 21.23 6.17
CA ASP A 20 -23.88 21.88 5.41
C ASP A 20 -23.52 22.01 3.91
N GLY A 21 -22.24 22.17 3.58
CA GLY A 21 -21.73 22.18 2.19
C GLY A 21 -21.82 20.83 1.48
N ASN A 22 -22.12 19.74 2.19
CA ASN A 22 -22.23 18.39 1.65
C ASN A 22 -23.68 17.97 1.33
N THR A 23 -24.65 18.87 1.49
CA THR A 23 -26.09 18.55 1.45
C THR A 23 -26.76 18.79 0.09
N GLU A 24 -26.10 19.46 -0.87
CA GLU A 24 -26.72 19.80 -2.17
C GLU A 24 -26.32 18.86 -3.33
N GLY A 25 -25.66 17.73 -3.07
CA GLY A 25 -25.30 16.77 -4.13
C GLY A 25 -25.02 15.36 -3.64
N SER A 26 -26.04 14.50 -3.67
CA SER A 26 -25.97 13.03 -3.56
C SER A 26 -25.48 12.45 -2.22
N SER A 27 -26.39 12.41 -1.23
CA SER A 27 -26.20 11.75 0.06
C SER A 27 -26.02 10.22 0.01
N ASP A 28 -26.29 9.57 -1.13
CA ASP A 28 -26.01 8.14 -1.33
C ASP A 28 -24.54 7.85 -1.69
N GLY A 29 -23.79 8.83 -2.20
CA GLY A 29 -22.39 8.65 -2.60
C GLY A 29 -21.40 8.68 -1.43
N ALA A 30 -21.48 9.70 -0.59
CA ALA A 30 -20.49 10.00 0.45
C ALA A 30 -20.52 9.00 1.63
N VAL A 31 -21.69 8.46 1.98
CA VAL A 31 -21.82 7.43 3.03
C VAL A 31 -21.24 6.09 2.56
N THR A 32 -21.33 5.80 1.26
CA THR A 32 -20.70 4.64 0.61
C THR A 32 -19.17 4.79 0.53
N GLU A 33 -18.68 6.03 0.49
CA GLU A 33 -17.26 6.39 0.39
C GLU A 33 -16.52 6.22 1.73
N ALA A 34 -17.10 6.70 2.84
CA ALA A 34 -16.52 6.56 4.18
C ALA A 34 -16.66 5.15 4.78
N SER A 35 -17.65 4.38 4.31
CA SER A 35 -17.84 2.96 4.69
C SER A 35 -16.98 2.00 3.86
N SER A 36 -16.32 2.49 2.82
CA SER A 36 -15.37 1.70 2.04
C SER A 36 -14.12 1.47 2.90
N PRO A 37 -13.84 0.23 3.35
CA PRO A 37 -12.77 -0.01 4.32
C PRO A 37 -11.44 0.54 3.78
N MET A 38 -10.71 1.33 4.59
CA MET A 38 -9.51 2.09 4.19
C MET A 38 -8.42 1.27 3.48
N TRP A 39 -8.46 -0.06 3.58
CA TRP A 39 -7.61 -0.95 2.79
C TRP A 39 -7.93 -0.96 1.27
N LEU A 40 -9.00 -0.28 0.84
CA LEU A 40 -9.45 -0.04 -0.55
C LEU A 40 -9.09 1.36 -1.07
N THR A 41 -8.08 2.02 -0.49
CA THR A 41 -7.73 3.44 -0.74
C THR A 41 -7.38 3.79 -2.19
N HIS A 42 -7.26 2.84 -3.11
CA HIS A 42 -7.10 3.11 -4.54
C HIS A 42 -8.41 3.16 -5.32
N ARG A 43 -9.55 2.88 -4.69
CA ARG A 43 -10.85 3.24 -5.25
C ARG A 43 -11.02 4.74 -5.04
N TYR A 44 -10.55 5.53 -5.99
CA TYR A 44 -11.21 6.80 -6.29
C TYR A 44 -12.16 6.53 -7.44
N PRO A 45 -13.45 6.25 -7.19
CA PRO A 45 -14.43 6.21 -8.25
C PRO A 45 -15.06 7.60 -8.35
N VAL A 46 -14.65 8.40 -9.34
CA VAL A 46 -15.60 9.37 -9.86
C VAL A 46 -16.54 8.56 -10.72
N ALA A 47 -17.76 8.33 -10.24
CA ALA A 47 -18.77 7.58 -10.97
C ALA A 47 -18.92 8.17 -12.39
N GLY A 48 -18.60 7.36 -13.41
CA GLY A 48 -18.70 7.75 -14.83
C GLY A 48 -17.40 8.10 -15.54
N ALA A 49 -16.25 8.20 -14.85
CA ALA A 49 -14.96 8.43 -15.48
C ALA A 49 -14.08 7.18 -15.44
N SER A 50 -13.46 6.81 -16.57
CA SER A 50 -12.35 5.86 -16.62
C SER A 50 -11.20 6.43 -15.79
N THR A 51 -11.11 6.07 -14.51
CA THR A 51 -10.01 6.58 -13.68
C THR A 51 -8.71 5.91 -14.08
N PRO A 52 -7.58 6.65 -14.10
CA PRO A 52 -6.26 6.10 -14.44
C PRO A 52 -5.78 4.96 -13.52
N TYR A 53 -6.54 4.63 -12.47
CA TYR A 53 -6.25 3.57 -11.52
C TYR A 53 -6.88 2.22 -11.86
N GLY A 54 -7.74 2.14 -12.89
CA GLY A 54 -8.41 0.89 -13.29
C GLY A 54 -7.42 -0.26 -13.58
N ASP A 55 -6.32 0.05 -14.26
CA ASP A 55 -5.33 -0.96 -14.67
C ASP A 55 -4.46 -1.48 -13.51
N ARG A 56 -4.40 -0.70 -12.42
CA ARG A 56 -3.59 -0.97 -11.21
C ARG A 56 -4.29 -1.91 -10.22
N CYS A 57 -5.59 -2.14 -10.40
CA CYS A 57 -6.39 -3.02 -9.54
C CYS A 57 -6.85 -4.27 -10.30
N VAL A 58 -7.11 -5.35 -9.57
CA VAL A 58 -7.68 -6.60 -10.08
C VAL A 58 -8.92 -6.99 -9.28
N HIS A 59 -9.83 -7.72 -9.91
CA HIS A 59 -11.06 -8.17 -9.26
C HIS A 59 -10.88 -9.60 -8.71
N VAL A 60 -11.07 -9.77 -7.40
CA VAL A 60 -11.03 -11.06 -6.70
C VAL A 60 -12.38 -11.30 -6.04
N GLY A 61 -13.17 -12.21 -6.59
CA GLY A 61 -14.53 -12.47 -6.11
C GLY A 61 -15.46 -11.27 -6.32
N ARG A 62 -15.77 -10.53 -5.26
CA ARG A 62 -16.58 -9.29 -5.29
C ARG A 62 -15.78 -8.05 -4.87
N HIS A 63 -14.46 -8.19 -4.70
CA HIS A 63 -13.61 -7.16 -4.14
C HIS A 63 -12.53 -6.74 -5.14
N TRP A 64 -12.23 -5.44 -5.16
CA TRP A 64 -11.09 -4.89 -5.88
C TRP A 64 -9.86 -4.92 -4.98
N VAL A 65 -8.75 -5.41 -5.51
CA VAL A 65 -7.48 -5.51 -4.79
C VAL A 65 -6.40 -4.88 -5.65
N CYS A 66 -5.46 -4.15 -5.02
CA CYS A 66 -4.30 -3.64 -5.72
C CYS A 66 -3.51 -4.82 -6.34
N ARG A 67 -3.14 -4.71 -7.62
CA ARG A 67 -2.39 -5.76 -8.33
C ARG A 67 -1.10 -6.11 -7.59
N ARG A 68 -0.38 -5.11 -7.08
CA ARG A 68 0.85 -5.29 -6.27
C ARG A 68 0.60 -6.20 -5.07
N CYS A 69 -0.41 -5.88 -4.27
CA CYS A 69 -0.77 -6.63 -3.07
C CYS A 69 -1.30 -8.03 -3.39
N SER A 70 -2.09 -8.16 -4.46
CA SER A 70 -2.64 -9.45 -4.91
C SER A 70 -1.57 -10.46 -5.34
N ILE A 71 -0.36 -9.98 -5.65
CA ILE A 71 0.79 -10.82 -6.00
C ILE A 71 1.67 -11.01 -4.76
N LEU A 72 2.01 -9.90 -4.10
CA LEU A 72 2.97 -9.89 -2.99
C LEU A 72 2.52 -10.78 -1.82
N TYR A 73 1.29 -10.61 -1.34
CA TYR A 73 0.83 -11.32 -0.14
C TYR A 73 0.66 -12.83 -0.32
N PRO A 74 -0.08 -13.35 -1.33
CA PRO A 74 -0.25 -14.80 -1.44
C PRO A 74 1.07 -15.51 -1.71
N ILE A 75 1.94 -14.98 -2.60
CA ILE A 75 3.25 -15.58 -2.85
C ILE A 75 4.12 -15.48 -1.59
N GLY A 76 4.16 -14.32 -0.94
CA GLY A 76 4.93 -14.11 0.29
C GLY A 76 4.53 -15.07 1.41
N VAL A 77 3.22 -15.30 1.61
CA VAL A 77 2.72 -16.25 2.61
C VAL A 77 3.12 -17.69 2.25
N VAL A 78 2.97 -18.11 0.99
CA VAL A 78 3.42 -19.44 0.55
C VAL A 78 4.90 -19.64 0.80
N VAL A 79 5.72 -18.65 0.45
CA VAL A 79 7.17 -18.67 0.67
C VAL A 79 7.50 -18.72 2.17
N ALA A 80 6.82 -17.92 3.01
CA ALA A 80 7.00 -17.92 4.46
C ALA A 80 6.72 -19.31 5.07
N VAL A 81 5.64 -19.97 4.62
CA VAL A 81 5.29 -21.33 5.08
C VAL A 81 6.32 -22.36 4.62
N LEU A 82 6.80 -22.29 3.38
CA LEU A 82 7.85 -23.18 2.88
C LEU A 82 9.14 -23.04 3.70
N PHE A 83 9.52 -21.81 4.02
CA PHE A 83 10.69 -21.55 4.86
C PHE A 83 10.53 -22.02 6.30
N ALA A 84 9.35 -21.81 6.90
CA ALA A 84 9.05 -22.35 8.22
C ALA A 84 9.10 -23.90 8.24
N ALA A 85 8.85 -24.54 7.09
CA ALA A 85 9.02 -25.98 6.90
C ALA A 85 10.47 -26.41 6.58
N GLY A 86 11.44 -25.49 6.60
CA GLY A 86 12.85 -25.76 6.29
C GLY A 86 13.18 -25.86 4.79
N ILE A 87 12.27 -25.43 3.91
CA ILE A 87 12.46 -25.45 2.45
C ILE A 87 12.89 -24.06 1.97
N GLY A 88 14.12 -23.94 1.47
CA GLY A 88 14.61 -22.74 0.82
C GLY A 88 16.13 -22.65 0.75
N TRP A 89 16.67 -21.43 0.69
CA TRP A 89 18.12 -21.20 0.61
C TRP A 89 18.79 -21.12 1.99
N PRO A 90 20.13 -21.21 2.07
CA PRO A 90 20.86 -21.20 3.34
C PRO A 90 20.77 -19.88 4.10
N GLU A 91 20.69 -19.95 5.43
CA GLU A 91 20.49 -18.77 6.31
C GLU A 91 21.58 -17.70 6.16
N THR A 92 22.80 -18.12 5.83
CA THR A 92 23.93 -17.20 5.61
C THR A 92 23.71 -16.19 4.49
N TRP A 93 22.75 -16.46 3.59
CA TRP A 93 22.41 -15.57 2.48
C TRP A 93 21.19 -14.70 2.75
N ASP A 94 20.48 -14.86 3.87
CA ASP A 94 19.16 -14.26 4.05
C ASP A 94 19.16 -12.75 3.96
N MET A 95 20.02 -12.09 4.71
CA MET A 95 20.07 -10.63 4.70
C MET A 95 20.34 -10.11 3.29
N THR A 96 21.34 -10.67 2.58
CA THR A 96 21.65 -10.22 1.22
C THR A 96 20.53 -10.54 0.23
N ALA A 97 19.96 -11.76 0.29
CA ALA A 97 18.92 -12.20 -0.62
C ALA A 97 17.62 -11.40 -0.44
N ILE A 98 17.16 -11.20 0.80
CA ILE A 98 15.95 -10.43 1.11
C ILE A 98 16.08 -9.02 0.55
N TRP A 99 17.21 -8.35 0.82
CA TRP A 99 17.43 -6.98 0.33
C TRP A 99 17.46 -6.91 -1.20
N LEU A 100 18.23 -7.77 -1.86
CA LEU A 100 18.32 -7.78 -3.32
C LEU A 100 16.97 -8.09 -3.99
N LEU A 101 16.20 -9.02 -3.43
CA LEU A 101 14.89 -9.38 -3.97
C LEU A 101 13.86 -8.24 -3.84
N CYS A 102 14.01 -7.33 -2.87
CA CYS A 102 13.15 -6.16 -2.69
C CYS A 102 13.50 -4.97 -3.61
N VAL A 103 14.69 -4.95 -4.22
CA VAL A 103 15.13 -3.85 -5.09
C VAL A 103 14.27 -3.69 -6.35
N PRO A 104 13.95 -4.75 -7.13
CA PRO A 104 13.15 -4.61 -8.35
C PRO A 104 11.80 -3.94 -8.12
N ALA A 105 11.08 -4.36 -7.06
CA ALA A 105 9.83 -3.73 -6.65
C ALA A 105 9.99 -2.24 -6.34
N THR A 106 11.04 -1.90 -5.61
CA THR A 106 11.32 -0.53 -5.19
C THR A 106 11.63 0.35 -6.38
N VAL A 107 12.47 -0.12 -7.31
CA VAL A 107 12.79 0.62 -8.54
C VAL A 107 11.52 0.83 -9.37
N ALA A 108 10.74 -0.23 -9.60
CA ALA A 108 9.50 -0.15 -10.37
C ALA A 108 8.48 0.80 -9.73
N TYR A 109 8.28 0.72 -8.41
CA TYR A 109 7.36 1.58 -7.69
C TYR A 109 7.82 3.04 -7.68
N CYS A 110 9.04 3.29 -7.20
CA CYS A 110 9.53 4.65 -6.99
C CYS A 110 9.66 5.41 -8.29
N GLY A 111 10.14 4.78 -9.37
CA GLY A 111 10.23 5.50 -10.63
C GLY A 111 8.87 5.74 -11.29
N GLU A 112 7.87 4.87 -11.09
CA GLU A 112 6.49 5.17 -11.48
C GLU A 112 5.93 6.35 -10.66
N ALA A 113 6.14 6.36 -9.34
CA ALA A 113 5.66 7.42 -8.45
C ALA A 113 6.32 8.78 -8.74
N LEU A 114 7.59 8.78 -9.14
CA LEU A 114 8.35 9.99 -9.50
C LEU A 114 8.16 10.42 -10.97
N GLY A 115 7.37 9.68 -11.76
CA GLY A 115 7.13 9.96 -13.17
C GLY A 115 8.33 9.70 -14.08
N LEU A 116 9.26 8.83 -13.68
CA LEU A 116 10.43 8.43 -14.47
C LEU A 116 10.08 7.42 -15.58
N PHE A 117 9.05 6.61 -15.39
CA PHE A 117 8.57 5.65 -16.37
C PHE A 117 7.06 5.43 -16.26
N ASP A 118 6.44 5.07 -17.39
CA ASP A 118 5.01 4.77 -17.46
C ASP A 118 4.65 3.45 -16.76
N TYR A 119 3.40 3.39 -16.30
CA TYR A 119 2.85 2.20 -15.69
C TYR A 119 2.87 1.00 -16.67
N ASN A 120 3.59 -0.06 -16.30
CA ASN A 120 3.57 -1.32 -17.04
C ASN A 120 3.18 -2.49 -16.11
N PRO A 121 1.98 -3.09 -16.29
CA PRO A 121 1.48 -4.11 -15.38
C PRO A 121 2.33 -5.38 -15.38
N ARG A 122 3.01 -5.72 -16.48
CA ARG A 122 3.85 -6.92 -16.57
C ARG A 122 5.14 -6.75 -15.76
N VAL A 123 5.82 -5.63 -15.94
CA VAL A 123 7.06 -5.30 -15.20
C VAL A 123 6.77 -5.24 -13.71
N GLN A 124 5.70 -4.53 -13.33
CA GLN A 124 5.28 -4.42 -11.94
C GLN A 124 4.92 -5.79 -11.33
N SER A 125 4.18 -6.63 -12.06
CA SER A 125 3.80 -7.97 -11.56
C SER A 125 5.03 -8.86 -11.35
N TRP A 126 5.98 -8.84 -12.28
CA TRP A 126 7.21 -9.61 -12.16
C TRP A 126 8.10 -9.10 -11.02
N ALA A 127 8.29 -7.79 -10.91
CA ALA A 127 9.03 -7.16 -9.82
C ALA A 127 8.41 -7.50 -8.45
N MET A 128 7.07 -7.50 -8.36
CA MET A 128 6.36 -7.89 -7.15
C MET A 128 6.50 -9.37 -6.82
N ALA A 129 6.46 -10.25 -7.82
CA ALA A 129 6.65 -11.69 -7.60
C ALA A 129 8.06 -11.99 -7.05
N MET A 130 9.10 -11.32 -7.55
CA MET A 130 10.46 -11.44 -7.01
C MET A 130 10.56 -10.95 -5.57
N SER A 131 10.04 -9.75 -5.31
CA SER A 131 10.08 -9.18 -3.96
C SER A 131 9.21 -9.94 -2.98
N ALA A 132 8.16 -10.64 -3.45
CA ALA A 132 7.37 -11.54 -2.62
C ALA A 132 8.19 -12.69 -2.05
N VAL A 133 9.22 -13.16 -2.77
CA VAL A 133 10.12 -14.21 -2.29
C VAL A 133 10.98 -13.69 -1.12
N GLY A 134 11.58 -12.50 -1.27
CA GLY A 134 12.36 -11.87 -0.19
C GLY A 134 11.48 -11.50 1.01
N PHE A 135 10.32 -10.89 0.76
CA PHE A 135 9.32 -10.57 1.77
C PHE A 135 8.84 -11.82 2.51
N GLY A 136 8.56 -12.90 1.79
CA GLY A 136 8.12 -14.17 2.37
C GLY A 136 9.18 -14.80 3.27
N ARG A 137 10.47 -14.73 2.89
CA ARG A 137 11.56 -15.18 3.77
C ARG A 137 11.60 -14.39 5.08
N GLY A 138 11.56 -13.06 5.00
CA GLY A 138 11.50 -12.21 6.20
C GLY A 138 10.24 -12.49 7.04
N LEU A 139 9.09 -12.67 6.40
CA LEU A 139 7.84 -12.99 7.09
C LEU A 139 7.92 -14.36 7.80
N GLY A 140 8.64 -15.32 7.22
CA GLY A 140 8.93 -16.61 7.86
C GLY A 140 9.69 -16.44 9.18
N TYR A 141 10.69 -15.55 9.22
CA TYR A 141 11.37 -15.18 10.46
C TYR A 141 10.41 -14.57 11.47
N GLU A 142 9.51 -13.68 11.04
CA GLU A 142 8.54 -13.07 11.96
C GLU A 142 7.52 -14.09 12.53
N PHE A 143 7.24 -15.17 11.80
CA PHE A 143 6.40 -16.26 12.30
C PHE A 143 7.10 -17.14 13.33
N THR A 144 8.40 -17.32 13.22
CA THR A 144 9.19 -18.12 14.17
C THR A 144 9.70 -17.30 15.35
N GLU A 145 10.04 -16.04 15.11
CA GLU A 145 10.64 -15.10 16.06
C GLU A 145 9.95 -13.75 15.94
N ARG A 146 9.40 -13.26 17.05
CA ARG A 146 8.74 -11.95 17.04
C ARG A 146 9.80 -10.84 16.98
N TRP A 147 9.56 -9.82 16.15
CA TRP A 147 10.45 -8.67 15.95
C TRP A 147 11.80 -8.99 15.30
N SER A 148 11.79 -9.83 14.27
CA SER A 148 12.98 -10.19 13.51
C SER A 148 13.57 -8.98 12.74
N GLY A 149 14.89 -8.79 12.83
CA GLY A 149 15.56 -7.70 12.14
C GLY A 149 15.54 -7.89 10.61
N GLU A 150 15.57 -9.14 10.17
CA GLU A 150 15.50 -9.60 8.79
C GLU A 150 14.20 -9.14 8.11
N PHE A 151 13.11 -9.04 8.86
CA PHE A 151 11.83 -8.55 8.36
C PHE A 151 11.71 -7.03 8.49
N TRP A 152 11.93 -6.51 9.70
CA TRP A 152 11.61 -5.11 10.00
C TRP A 152 12.57 -4.11 9.37
N TRP A 153 13.85 -4.43 9.19
CA TRP A 153 14.79 -3.51 8.55
C TRP A 153 14.46 -3.25 7.07
N PRO A 154 14.30 -4.28 6.21
CA PRO A 154 13.85 -4.07 4.84
C PRO A 154 12.51 -3.35 4.77
N VAL A 155 11.52 -3.74 5.58
CA VAL A 155 10.19 -3.12 5.59
C VAL A 155 10.28 -1.63 5.88
N THR A 156 11.08 -1.24 6.88
CA THR A 156 11.26 0.16 7.26
C THR A 156 11.95 0.95 6.14
N VAL A 157 13.02 0.40 5.56
CA VAL A 157 13.80 1.11 4.54
C VAL A 157 13.05 1.22 3.22
N PHE A 158 12.57 0.10 2.67
CA PHE A 158 11.85 0.11 1.41
C PHE A 158 10.48 0.76 1.54
N GLY A 159 9.75 0.50 2.64
CA GLY A 159 8.48 1.17 2.92
C GLY A 159 8.64 2.69 3.05
N GLY A 160 9.69 3.14 3.73
CA GLY A 160 10.06 4.56 3.80
C GLY A 160 10.34 5.15 2.43
N LEU A 161 11.15 4.48 1.60
CA LEU A 161 11.43 4.92 0.23
C LEU A 161 10.15 5.05 -0.61
N TRP A 162 9.25 4.07 -0.54
CA TRP A 162 7.99 4.10 -1.29
C TRP A 162 7.08 5.23 -0.81
N PHE A 163 7.01 5.44 0.50
CA PHE A 163 6.25 6.54 1.10
C PHE A 163 6.76 7.89 0.60
N PHE A 164 8.07 8.16 0.71
CA PHE A 164 8.64 9.42 0.27
C PHE A 164 8.56 9.63 -1.25
N ALA A 165 8.77 8.59 -2.05
CA ALA A 165 8.61 8.69 -3.51
C ALA A 165 7.17 9.07 -3.88
N THR A 166 6.18 8.49 -3.20
CA THR A 166 4.76 8.83 -3.39
C THR A 166 4.46 10.26 -2.96
N LEU A 167 4.97 10.67 -1.79
CA LEU A 167 4.78 12.04 -1.29
C LEU A 167 5.39 13.07 -2.25
N ILE A 168 6.62 12.85 -2.71
CA ILE A 168 7.28 13.73 -3.68
C ILE A 168 6.53 13.75 -5.01
N GLY A 169 6.10 12.59 -5.49
CA GLY A 169 5.27 12.49 -6.70
C GLY A 169 4.01 13.32 -6.59
N HIS A 170 3.31 13.23 -5.45
CA HIS A 170 2.09 13.99 -5.19
C HIS A 170 2.35 15.50 -5.08
N LEU A 171 3.46 15.92 -4.48
CA LEU A 171 3.80 17.35 -4.36
C LEU A 171 4.19 17.99 -5.71
N ARG A 172 4.56 17.18 -6.71
CA ARG A 172 4.95 17.66 -8.05
C ARG A 172 3.80 17.70 -9.06
N SER A 173 2.70 17.00 -8.79
CA SER A 173 1.49 16.93 -9.61
C SER A 173 0.50 18.02 -9.24
#